data_AF-A0A2W7KT54-F1
#
_entry.id   AF-A0A2W7KT54-F1
#
_cell.length_a   1.000
_cell.length_b   1.000
_cell.length_c   1.000
_cell.angle_alpha   90.00
_cell.angle_beta   90.00
_cell.angle_gamma   90.00
#
_symmetry.space_group_name_H-M   'P 1'
#
loop_
_entity.id
_entity.type
_entity.pdbx_description
1 polymer ?
#
loop_
_entity_poly.entity_id
_entity_poly.type
_entity_poly.pdbx_seq_one_letter_code
_entity_poly.pdbx_strand_id
1 'polypeptide(L)'
;MMSSTYGFIYIMGSVAMPGVYKVGMTAYSPRRRAIELSRGTGVPAEYQVLFHGEHDNALAWEKLVHAALADRRVSKDREFFRGPLADIIRAVEGDGELLSTWDSDEAKEARNPGSMWRNSPLWFEQSLHSAGYIERARRGLR
;
A
#
# COMPACT_ATOMS: atom_id res chain seq x y z
N MET A 1 -23.79 -3.99 -20.98
CA MET A 1 -23.44 -4.81 -19.80
C MET A 1 -22.13 -4.29 -19.25
N MET A 2 -22.11 -3.73 -18.04
CA MET A 2 -20.84 -3.53 -17.33
C MET A 2 -20.38 -4.90 -16.86
N SER A 3 -19.26 -5.40 -17.38
CA SER A 3 -18.65 -6.62 -16.87
C SER A 3 -18.11 -6.34 -15.48
N SER A 4 -18.68 -6.96 -14.44
CA SER A 4 -18.07 -7.03 -13.12
C SER A 4 -16.66 -7.63 -13.29
N THR A 5 -15.65 -6.90 -12.82
CA THR A 5 -14.26 -7.35 -12.83
C THR A 5 -13.89 -7.67 -11.39
N TYR A 6 -14.46 -8.75 -10.86
CA TYR A 6 -14.09 -9.24 -9.54
C TYR A 6 -12.59 -9.50 -9.49
N GLY A 7 -11.95 -9.08 -8.41
CA GLY A 7 -10.52 -9.27 -8.22
C GLY A 7 -10.02 -8.60 -6.96
N PHE A 8 -8.70 -8.42 -6.90
CA PHE A 8 -8.01 -7.84 -5.78
C PHE A 8 -7.46 -6.48 -6.14
N ILE A 9 -7.62 -5.52 -5.23
CA ILE A 9 -6.87 -4.27 -5.21
C ILE A 9 -5.71 -4.48 -4.26
N TYR A 10 -4.52 -4.03 -4.62
CA TYR A 10 -3.33 -4.22 -3.82
C TYR A 10 -2.50 -2.95 -3.69
N ILE A 11 -1.70 -2.93 -2.62
CA ILE A 11 -0.60 -2.00 -2.42
C ILE A 11 0.67 -2.84 -2.39
N MET A 12 1.62 -2.50 -3.26
CA MET A 12 2.95 -3.11 -3.30
C MET A 12 4.03 -2.09 -2.96
N GLY A 13 4.98 -2.51 -2.12
CA GLY A 13 6.18 -1.74 -1.81
C GLY A 13 7.44 -2.44 -2.31
N SER A 14 8.53 -1.69 -2.37
CA SER A 14 9.88 -2.22 -2.61
C SER A 14 10.85 -1.49 -1.70
N VAL A 15 11.81 -2.21 -1.13
CA VAL A 15 12.85 -1.62 -0.26
C VAL A 15 13.70 -0.58 -0.97
N ALA A 16 13.76 -0.63 -2.30
CA ALA A 16 14.46 0.36 -3.12
C ALA A 16 13.70 1.68 -3.28
N MET A 17 12.42 1.73 -2.89
CA MET A 17 11.57 2.92 -3.01
C MET A 17 10.73 3.18 -1.73
N PRO A 18 11.36 3.48 -0.58
CA PRO A 18 10.63 3.75 0.66
C PRO A 18 9.63 4.91 0.51
N GLY A 19 8.41 4.71 1.01
CA GLY A 19 7.34 5.70 0.93
C GLY A 19 6.74 5.92 -0.45
N VAL A 20 7.07 5.06 -1.42
CA VAL A 20 6.47 5.05 -2.75
C VAL A 20 5.89 3.67 -3.01
N TYR A 21 4.60 3.62 -3.28
CA TYR A 21 3.85 2.37 -3.41
C TYR A 21 3.20 2.27 -4.77
N LYS A 22 3.20 1.05 -5.33
CA LYS A 22 2.37 0.73 -6.49
C LYS A 22 0.98 0.35 -5.99
N VAL A 23 -0.04 0.99 -6.54
CA VAL A 23 -1.44 0.64 -6.30
C VAL A 23 -2.05 0.14 -7.59
N GLY A 24 -2.63 -1.05 -7.59
CA GLY A 24 -3.29 -1.57 -8.77
C GLY A 24 -4.19 -2.76 -8.49
N MET A 25 -4.71 -3.38 -9.55
CA MET A 25 -5.60 -4.53 -9.46
C MET A 25 -5.06 -5.80 -10.15
N THR A 26 -5.57 -6.95 -9.72
CA THR A 26 -5.34 -8.26 -10.37
C THR A 26 -6.57 -9.15 -10.24
N ALA A 27 -6.87 -9.93 -11.29
CA ALA A 27 -7.93 -10.96 -11.26
C ALA A 27 -7.49 -12.25 -10.53
N TYR A 28 -6.22 -12.34 -10.16
CA TYR A 28 -5.62 -13.48 -9.45
C TYR A 28 -4.87 -12.99 -8.21
N SER A 29 -4.25 -13.90 -7.45
CA SER A 29 -3.49 -13.57 -6.24
C SER A 29 -2.54 -12.36 -6.41
N PRO A 30 -2.61 -11.35 -5.51
CA PRO A 30 -1.65 -10.24 -5.46
C PRO A 30 -0.20 -10.69 -5.34
N ARG A 31 0.07 -11.79 -4.62
CA ARG A 31 1.43 -12.35 -4.50
C ARG A 31 1.99 -12.82 -5.83
N ARG A 32 1.16 -13.46 -6.66
CA ARG A 32 1.56 -13.84 -8.02
C ARG A 32 1.91 -12.59 -8.84
N ARG A 33 1.07 -11.56 -8.77
CA ARG A 33 1.32 -10.29 -9.47
C ARG A 33 2.61 -9.61 -9.02
N ALA A 34 2.92 -9.64 -7.72
CA ALA A 34 4.18 -9.11 -7.19
C ALA A 34 5.39 -9.83 -7.82
N ILE A 35 5.38 -11.16 -7.86
CA ILE A 35 6.46 -11.96 -8.48
C ILE A 35 6.62 -11.64 -9.96
N GLU A 36 5.52 -11.52 -10.71
CA GLU A 36 5.55 -11.16 -12.13
C GLU A 36 6.19 -9.79 -12.35
N LEU A 37 5.79 -8.79 -11.58
CA LEU A 37 6.32 -7.43 -11.70
C LEU A 37 7.79 -7.33 -11.27
N SER A 38 8.20 -8.09 -10.25
CA SER A 38 9.59 -8.14 -9.76
C SER A 38 10.59 -8.65 -10.80
N ARG A 39 10.15 -9.40 -11.82
CA ARG A 39 11.00 -9.93 -12.89
C ARG A 39 11.28 -8.92 -14.01
N GLY A 40 10.64 -7.76 -13.99
CA GLY A 40 10.80 -6.74 -15.02
C GLY A 40 12.20 -6.15 -15.06
N THR A 41 12.74 -5.95 -16.27
CA THR A 41 14.00 -5.22 -16.44
C THR A 41 13.86 -3.78 -15.94
N GLY A 42 14.78 -3.34 -15.08
CA GLY A 42 14.74 -2.00 -14.48
C GLY A 42 14.02 -1.92 -13.12
N VAL A 43 13.61 -3.06 -12.55
CA VAL A 43 13.16 -3.15 -11.15
C VAL A 43 14.38 -3.40 -10.25
N PRO A 44 14.77 -2.45 -9.38
CA PRO A 44 16.01 -2.57 -8.60
C PRO A 44 15.91 -3.55 -7.42
N ALA A 45 14.70 -3.82 -6.92
CA ALA A 45 14.44 -4.78 -5.86
C ALA A 45 13.00 -5.30 -5.96
N GLU A 46 12.76 -6.52 -5.48
CA GLU A 46 11.47 -7.18 -5.57
C GLU A 46 10.34 -6.36 -4.91
N TYR A 47 9.15 -6.46 -5.50
CA TYR A 47 7.91 -6.00 -4.89
C TYR A 47 7.39 -7.01 -3.87
N GLN A 48 6.89 -6.49 -2.77
CA GLN A 48 6.14 -7.23 -1.77
C GLN A 48 4.73 -6.66 -1.65
N VAL A 49 3.75 -7.53 -1.45
CA VAL A 49 2.38 -7.11 -1.16
C VAL A 49 2.35 -6.62 0.29
N LEU A 50 1.95 -5.38 0.49
CA LEU A 50 1.81 -4.79 1.84
C LEU A 50 0.36 -4.86 2.32
N PHE A 51 -0.56 -4.71 1.37
CA PHE A 51 -2.00 -4.75 1.63
C PHE A 51 -2.73 -5.26 0.39
N HIS A 52 -3.84 -5.96 0.58
CA HIS A 52 -4.80 -6.21 -0.49
C HIS A 52 -6.21 -6.42 0.05
N GLY A 53 -7.21 -6.19 -0.78
CA GLY A 53 -8.58 -6.61 -0.51
C GLY A 53 -9.36 -6.92 -1.77
N GLU A 54 -10.47 -7.61 -1.59
CA GLU A 54 -11.33 -8.11 -2.65
C GLU A 54 -12.42 -7.10 -2.99
N HIS A 55 -12.78 -7.00 -4.27
CA HIS A 55 -13.84 -6.11 -4.73
C HIS A 55 -14.52 -6.66 -5.99
N ASP A 56 -15.84 -6.60 -6.05
CA ASP A 56 -16.66 -7.10 -7.17
C ASP A 56 -16.46 -6.32 -8.48
N ASN A 57 -15.94 -5.10 -8.38
CA ASN A 57 -15.59 -4.27 -9.53
C ASN A 57 -14.22 -3.63 -9.31
N ALA A 58 -13.19 -4.46 -9.20
CA ALA A 58 -11.83 -4.02 -8.88
C ALA A 58 -11.29 -2.99 -9.89
N LEU A 59 -11.60 -3.15 -11.18
CA LEU A 59 -11.17 -2.18 -12.21
C LEU A 59 -11.77 -0.77 -11.99
N ALA A 60 -13.05 -0.68 -11.63
CA ALA A 60 -13.66 0.62 -11.35
C ALA A 60 -13.11 1.23 -10.05
N TRP A 61 -12.93 0.40 -9.02
CA TRP A 61 -12.40 0.83 -7.74
C TRP A 61 -10.96 1.34 -7.85
N GLU A 62 -10.09 0.62 -8.57
CA GLU A 62 -8.71 1.06 -8.83
C GLU A 62 -8.67 2.48 -9.42
N LYS A 63 -9.55 2.79 -10.37
CA LYS A 63 -9.63 4.12 -10.98
C LYS A 63 -10.06 5.19 -9.98
N LEU A 64 -11.01 4.88 -9.09
CA LEU A 64 -11.43 5.79 -8.01
C LEU A 64 -10.28 6.05 -7.04
N VAL A 65 -9.58 5.00 -6.61
CA VAL A 65 -8.41 5.11 -5.73
C VAL A 65 -7.30 5.93 -6.41
N HIS A 66 -7.03 5.70 -7.69
CA HIS A 66 -6.01 6.46 -8.43
C HIS A 66 -6.37 7.95 -8.56
N ALA A 67 -7.66 8.27 -8.72
CA ALA A 67 -8.15 9.64 -8.74
C ALA A 67 -8.03 10.31 -7.35
N ALA A 68 -8.36 9.57 -6.28
CA ALA A 68 -8.22 10.05 -4.91
C ALA A 68 -6.76 10.31 -4.51
N LEU A 69 -5.82 9.56 -5.08
CA LEU A 69 -4.38 9.70 -4.85
C LEU A 69 -3.66 10.55 -5.92
N ALA A 70 -4.38 11.28 -6.78
CA ALA A 70 -3.79 11.95 -7.93
C ALA A 70 -2.72 13.00 -7.56
N ASP A 71 -2.90 13.70 -6.44
CA ASP A 71 -1.94 14.68 -5.89
C ASP A 71 -0.63 14.03 -5.39
N ARG A 72 -0.68 12.74 -5.06
CA ARG A 72 0.43 11.93 -4.58
C ARG A 72 1.10 11.10 -5.68
N ARG A 73 0.60 11.13 -6.90
CA ARG A 73 1.10 10.32 -8.02
C ARG A 73 2.51 10.78 -8.44
N VAL A 74 3.46 9.85 -8.47
CA VAL A 74 4.89 10.12 -8.78
C VAL A 74 5.11 10.47 -10.25
N SER A 75 4.32 9.88 -11.15
CA SER A 75 4.43 10.09 -12.60
C SER A 75 3.07 9.88 -13.24
N LYS A 76 2.69 10.76 -14.17
CA LYS A 76 1.35 10.75 -14.81
C LYS A 76 0.99 9.38 -15.37
N ASP A 77 1.93 8.72 -16.03
CA ASP A 77 1.70 7.48 -16.76
C ASP A 77 1.95 6.22 -15.91
N ARG A 78 2.27 6.36 -14.61
CA ARG A 78 2.58 5.22 -13.75
C ARG A 78 1.78 5.25 -12.46
N GLU A 79 1.38 4.06 -12.01
CA GLU A 79 0.50 3.84 -10.87
C GLU A 79 1.28 3.79 -9.55
N PHE A 80 2.21 4.73 -9.37
CA PHE A 80 3.01 4.86 -8.15
C PHE A 80 2.64 6.13 -7.40
N PHE A 81 2.48 6.00 -6.09
CA PHE A 81 1.97 7.05 -5.22
C PHE A 81 2.88 7.20 -4.01
N ARG A 82 3.18 8.45 -3.64
CA ARG A 82 4.06 8.79 -2.52
C ARG A 82 3.24 9.20 -1.30
N GLY A 83 3.63 8.73 -0.12
CA GLY A 83 3.05 9.16 1.15
C GLY A 83 3.17 8.08 2.22
N PRO A 84 2.70 8.35 3.45
CA PRO A 84 2.64 7.33 4.49
C PRO A 84 1.76 6.15 4.07
N LEU A 85 2.21 4.92 4.30
CA LEU A 85 1.47 3.72 3.91
C LEU A 85 0.04 3.70 4.48
N ALA A 86 -0.16 4.20 5.70
CA ALA A 86 -1.46 4.28 6.36
C ALA A 86 -2.48 5.08 5.55
N ASP A 87 -2.04 6.16 4.89
CA ASP A 87 -2.92 6.99 4.06
C ASP A 87 -3.26 6.29 2.75
N ILE A 88 -2.29 5.58 2.15
CA ILE A 88 -2.53 4.82 0.92
C ILE A 88 -3.51 3.67 1.20
N ILE A 89 -3.38 2.99 2.34
CA ILE A 89 -4.32 1.97 2.81
C ILE A 89 -5.73 2.57 2.94
N ARG A 90 -5.88 3.70 3.65
CA ARG A 90 -7.19 4.37 3.81
C ARG A 90 -7.84 4.72 2.46
N ALA A 91 -7.04 5.21 1.51
CA ALA A 91 -7.55 5.52 0.17
C ALA A 91 -8.03 4.27 -0.57
N VAL A 92 -7.36 3.12 -0.37
CA VAL A 92 -7.76 1.83 -0.97
C VAL A 92 -8.97 1.22 -0.26
N GLU A 93 -9.05 1.31 1.06
CA GLU A 93 -10.17 0.81 1.87
C GLU A 93 -11.46 1.61 1.62
N GLY A 94 -11.33 2.89 1.29
CA GLY A 94 -12.47 3.80 1.17
C GLY A 94 -13.24 3.88 2.49
N ASP A 95 -14.56 3.99 2.40
CA ASP A 95 -15.46 4.00 3.57
C ASP A 95 -15.82 2.58 4.06
N GLY A 96 -14.90 1.60 3.88
CA GLY A 96 -15.12 0.18 4.19
C GLY A 96 -15.74 -0.62 3.04
N GLU A 97 -15.69 -0.09 1.82
CA GLU A 97 -16.19 -0.75 0.61
C GLU A 97 -15.31 -1.94 0.18
N LEU A 98 -14.05 -1.95 0.65
CA LEU A 98 -13.08 -2.99 0.33
C LEU A 98 -12.78 -3.86 1.55
N LEU A 99 -13.02 -5.16 1.41
CA LEU A 99 -12.77 -6.14 2.45
C LEU A 99 -11.34 -6.68 2.33
N SER A 100 -10.51 -6.39 3.33
CA SER A 100 -9.22 -7.05 3.51
C SER A 100 -9.32 -8.17 4.54
N THR A 101 -8.74 -9.31 4.21
CA THR A 101 -8.56 -10.45 5.12
C THR A 101 -7.11 -10.59 5.60
N TRP A 102 -6.21 -9.71 5.14
CA TRP A 102 -4.78 -9.83 5.38
C TRP A 102 -4.06 -8.49 5.34
N ASP A 103 -3.15 -8.30 6.30
CA ASP A 103 -2.22 -7.18 6.36
C ASP A 103 -0.80 -7.70 6.56
N SER A 104 0.16 -7.08 5.86
CA SER A 104 1.58 -7.27 6.16
C SER A 104 1.95 -6.65 7.52
N ASP A 105 3.14 -6.96 7.99
CA ASP A 105 3.67 -6.35 9.21
C ASP A 105 3.86 -4.83 9.02
N GLU A 106 4.28 -4.37 7.84
CA GLU A 106 4.33 -2.95 7.50
C GLU A 106 2.94 -2.30 7.51
N ALA A 107 1.90 -2.98 7.02
CA ALA A 107 0.54 -2.44 7.05
C ALA A 107 -0.02 -2.33 8.48
N LYS A 108 0.22 -3.35 9.32
CA LYS A 108 -0.13 -3.30 10.77
C LYS A 108 0.60 -2.17 11.47
N GLU A 109 1.90 -2.07 11.22
CA GLU A 109 2.75 -1.01 11.76
C GLU A 109 2.33 0.38 11.27
N ALA A 110 1.95 0.53 10.00
CA ALA A 110 1.46 1.80 9.45
C ALA A 110 0.18 2.26 10.15
N ARG A 111 -0.77 1.34 10.38
CA ARG A 111 -2.03 1.65 11.07
C ARG A 111 -1.83 1.94 12.56
N ASN A 112 -0.90 1.23 13.19
CA ASN A 112 -0.59 1.39 14.61
C ASN A 112 0.93 1.42 14.85
N PRO A 113 1.57 2.59 14.68
CA PRO A 113 3.02 2.74 14.84
C PRO A 113 3.53 2.25 16.20
N GLY A 114 4.52 1.37 16.18
CA GLY A 114 5.14 0.72 17.34
C GLY A 114 4.53 -0.64 17.71
N SER A 115 3.50 -1.10 17.00
CA SER A 115 2.83 -2.38 17.28
C SER A 115 3.62 -3.61 16.84
N MET A 116 4.42 -3.50 15.77
CA MET A 116 5.23 -4.60 15.26
C MET A 116 6.66 -4.52 15.80
N TRP A 117 7.26 -3.33 15.84
CA TRP A 117 8.59 -3.14 16.43
C TRP A 117 8.70 -1.87 17.26
N ARG A 118 8.43 -2.00 18.56
CA ARG A 118 8.41 -0.89 19.53
C ARG A 118 9.65 0.00 19.53
N ASN A 119 10.84 -0.58 19.37
CA ASN A 119 12.10 0.17 19.42
C ASN A 119 12.38 0.95 18.13
N SER A 120 11.75 0.55 17.02
CA SER A 120 11.92 1.17 15.70
C SER A 120 10.57 1.30 14.99
N PRO A 121 9.66 2.18 15.46
CA PRO A 121 8.38 2.35 14.81
C PRO A 121 8.56 2.78 13.36
N LEU A 122 7.67 2.30 12.49
CA LEU A 122 7.65 2.63 11.05
C LEU A 122 9.01 2.43 10.37
N TRP A 123 9.77 1.38 10.75
CA TRP A 123 11.16 1.13 10.29
C TRP A 123 11.35 1.20 8.77
N PHE A 124 10.31 0.93 7.99
CA PHE A 124 10.31 0.93 6.53
C PHE A 124 10.04 2.32 5.91
N GLU A 125 9.57 3.30 6.69
CA GLU A 125 9.21 4.64 6.20
C GLU A 125 9.53 5.80 7.15
N GLN A 126 10.43 5.62 8.14
CA GLN A 126 10.75 6.66 9.14
C GLN A 126 11.11 8.02 8.53
N SER A 127 11.74 8.03 7.35
CA SER A 127 12.14 9.26 6.64
C SER A 127 10.95 10.14 6.20
N LEU A 128 9.73 9.61 6.17
CA LEU A 128 8.52 10.36 5.88
C LEU A 128 7.94 11.08 7.11
N HIS A 129 8.46 10.78 8.30
CA HIS A 129 7.86 11.20 9.57
C HIS A 129 8.82 12.07 10.38
N SER A 130 8.27 13.06 11.10
CA SER A 130 9.08 13.88 12.00
C SER A 130 9.65 13.05 13.16
N ALA A 131 10.86 13.40 13.63
CA ALA A 131 11.47 12.73 14.79
C ALA A 131 10.54 12.76 16.03
N GLY A 132 9.83 13.87 16.24
CA GLY A 132 8.87 14.00 17.34
C GLY A 132 7.67 13.06 17.21
N TYR A 133 7.22 12.75 15.99
CA TYR A 133 6.17 11.75 15.76
C TYR A 133 6.66 10.34 16.08
N ILE A 134 7.84 9.96 15.60
CA ILE A 134 8.46 8.66 15.89
C ILE A 134 8.67 8.46 17.40
N GLU A 135 9.14 9.50 18.10
CA GLU A 135 9.30 9.46 19.57
C GLU A 135 7.97 9.28 20.31
N ARG A 136 6.87 9.87 19.84
CA ARG A 136 5.55 9.64 20.41
C ARG A 136 5.07 8.21 20.15
N ALA A 137 5.26 7.69 18.94
CA ALA A 137 4.92 6.30 18.62
C ALA A 137 5.63 5.30 19.53
N ARG A 138 6.92 5.52 19.83
CA ARG A 138 7.69 4.70 20.80
C ARG A 138 7.06 4.69 22.20
N ARG A 139 6.41 5.78 22.60
CA ARG A 139 5.88 5.99 23.96
C ARG A 139 4.40 5.61 24.12
N GLY A 140 3.61 5.62 23.05
CA GLY A 140 2.14 5.60 23.05
C GLY A 140 1.43 4.28 23.38
N LEU A 141 2.15 3.16 23.52
CA LEU A 141 1.58 1.87 23.94
C LEU A 141 1.85 1.61 25.44
N ARG A 142 1.47 2.55 26.30
CA ARG A 142 1.49 2.41 27.77
C ARG A 142 0.07 2.36 28.32
#